data_AF-B7Q601-F1
#
_entry.id   AF-B7Q601-F1
#
_cell.length_a   1.000
_cell.length_b   1.000
_cell.length_c   1.000
_cell.angle_alpha   90.00
_cell.angle_beta   90.00
_cell.angle_gamma   90.00
#
_symmetry.space_group_name_H-M   'P 1'
#
loop_
_entity.id
_entity.type
_entity.pdbx_description
1 polymer ?
#
loop_
_entity_poly.entity_id
_entity_poly.type
_entity_poly.pdbx_seq_one_letter_code
_entity_poly.pdbx_strand_id
1 'polypeptide(L)'
;MKYTPCNVPGPGCEEREFCEAFPGCDCEPECGPLCVCIARSGRALCPAVECSPLCRCDETCPNRKVQRGICFRLQVFKTTAKGFGVRTLEPIARGSYVCPYAGEAIGLRTARERVRGLDPHEPNYVMALREGGRIALVVDPSRVGGVGRFLNHSCDPNLEMVPVRAQCVVPELCLFARRDVGPGEELTYDYSGGSNGRGGRPCLCGTPACRGQLPLDVDVLGV
;
A
#
# COMPACT_ATOMS: atom_id res chain seq x y z
N MET A 1 -6.61 -18.64 -1.54
CA MET A 1 -5.77 -17.48 -1.17
C MET A 1 -5.30 -17.67 0.26
N LYS A 2 -4.02 -17.40 0.55
CA LYS A 2 -3.46 -17.39 1.92
C LYS A 2 -3.42 -15.94 2.44
N TYR A 3 -3.83 -15.72 3.69
CA TYR A 3 -3.76 -14.39 4.30
C TYR A 3 -2.32 -14.05 4.74
N THR A 4 -1.89 -12.80 4.54
CA THR A 4 -0.67 -12.24 5.11
C THR A 4 -0.88 -10.78 5.52
N PRO A 5 -0.36 -10.33 6.68
CA PRO A 5 -0.41 -8.93 7.08
C PRO A 5 0.72 -8.08 6.47
N CYS A 6 1.78 -8.70 5.95
CA CYS A 6 2.96 -8.02 5.40
C CYS A 6 3.41 -8.68 4.08
N ASN A 7 4.31 -8.01 3.36
CA ASN A 7 4.87 -8.54 2.14
C ASN A 7 5.65 -9.83 2.41
N VAL A 8 5.52 -10.81 1.52
CA VAL A 8 6.31 -12.04 1.55
C VAL A 8 7.16 -12.14 0.27
N PRO A 9 8.39 -12.66 0.34
CA PRO A 9 9.19 -12.92 -0.85
C PRO A 9 8.46 -13.87 -1.81
N GLY A 10 8.39 -13.49 -3.08
CA GLY A 10 7.82 -14.27 -4.17
C GLY A 10 8.80 -14.47 -5.32
N PRO A 11 8.37 -15.10 -6.43
CA PRO A 11 9.27 -15.42 -7.53
C PRO A 11 9.93 -14.18 -8.14
N GLY A 12 11.26 -14.23 -8.30
CA GLY A 12 12.05 -13.14 -8.88
C GLY A 12 12.41 -12.01 -7.91
N CYS A 13 12.05 -12.13 -6.63
CA CYS A 13 12.59 -11.34 -5.53
C CYS A 13 13.44 -12.24 -4.63
N GLU A 14 14.47 -11.67 -4.03
CA GLU A 14 15.38 -12.41 -3.15
C GLU A 14 15.14 -12.02 -1.69
N GLU A 15 15.21 -12.99 -0.77
CA GLU A 15 14.98 -12.73 0.66
C GLU A 15 15.95 -11.68 1.22
N ARG A 16 17.17 -11.59 0.67
CA ARG A 16 18.15 -10.57 1.06
C ARG A 16 17.70 -9.13 0.79
N GLU A 17 16.76 -8.92 -0.12
CA GLU A 17 16.16 -7.61 -0.36
C GLU A 17 15.33 -7.14 0.85
N PHE A 18 14.88 -8.08 1.70
CA PHE A 18 14.12 -7.84 2.93
C PHE A 18 15.01 -7.68 4.18
N CYS A 19 16.34 -7.73 4.02
CA CYS A 19 17.27 -7.59 5.15
C CYS A 19 17.31 -6.16 5.72
N GLU A 20 17.84 -6.08 6.93
CA GLU A 20 18.10 -4.82 7.63
C GLU A 20 19.10 -3.95 6.84
N ALA A 21 18.71 -2.71 6.59
CA ALA A 21 19.47 -1.74 5.81
C ALA A 21 19.66 -0.40 6.52
N PHE A 22 18.78 -0.06 7.47
CA PHE A 22 18.83 1.22 8.18
C PHE A 22 19.22 1.02 9.65
N PRO A 23 20.23 1.75 10.16
CA PRO A 23 20.53 1.73 11.58
C PRO A 23 19.41 2.44 12.35
N GLY A 24 19.14 2.00 13.57
CA GLY A 24 18.16 2.63 14.45
C GLY A 24 18.60 3.99 14.98
N CYS A 25 17.70 4.68 15.68
CA CYS A 25 18.01 5.91 16.40
C CYS A 25 18.38 5.63 17.87
N ASP A 26 19.15 6.53 18.46
CA ASP A 26 19.47 6.51 19.90
C ASP A 26 18.53 7.37 20.76
N CYS A 27 17.36 7.76 20.23
CA CYS A 27 16.40 8.59 20.96
C CYS A 27 15.76 7.84 22.13
N GLU A 28 15.53 8.53 23.25
CA GLU A 28 14.83 8.01 24.44
C GLU A 28 13.92 9.10 25.05
N PRO A 29 12.72 8.76 25.55
CA PRO A 29 11.99 7.51 25.28
C PRO A 29 11.36 7.51 23.89
N GLU A 30 11.15 8.68 23.28
CA GLU A 30 10.42 8.85 22.03
C GLU A 30 11.15 9.74 21.02
N CYS A 31 10.74 9.62 19.74
CA CYS A 31 11.38 10.36 18.65
C CYS A 31 10.70 11.70 18.41
N GLY A 32 11.46 12.79 18.59
CA GLY A 32 11.08 14.14 18.17
C GLY A 32 11.62 14.51 16.78
N PRO A 33 11.40 15.77 16.32
CA PRO A 33 11.75 16.23 14.97
C PRO A 33 13.22 16.07 14.56
N LEU A 34 14.14 16.00 15.53
CA LEU A 34 15.57 15.81 15.30
C LEU A 34 16.00 14.34 15.17
N CYS A 35 15.08 13.39 15.35
CA CYS A 35 15.37 11.96 15.23
C CYS A 35 15.82 11.62 13.80
N VAL A 36 16.87 10.80 13.69
CA VAL A 36 17.40 10.35 12.39
C VAL A 36 16.37 9.55 11.58
N CYS A 37 15.48 8.78 12.21
CA CYS A 37 14.40 8.07 11.51
C CYS A 37 13.40 9.06 10.90
N ILE A 38 13.01 10.10 11.65
CA ILE A 38 12.10 11.14 11.15
C ILE A 38 12.78 11.96 10.05
N ALA A 39 14.04 12.36 10.23
CA ALA A 39 14.81 13.12 9.24
C ALA A 39 15.14 12.34 7.95
N ARG A 40 15.00 11.01 7.95
CA ARG A 40 15.07 10.19 6.72
C ARG A 40 13.76 10.23 5.93
N SER A 41 12.64 10.49 6.59
CA SER A 41 11.34 10.67 5.93
C SER A 41 11.35 11.95 5.09
N GLY A 42 10.58 11.96 4.00
CA GLY A 42 10.51 13.11 3.08
C GLY A 42 11.71 13.26 2.14
N ARG A 43 12.69 12.34 2.15
CA ARG A 43 13.68 12.24 1.07
C ARG A 43 13.03 11.67 -0.18
N ALA A 44 13.44 12.10 -1.38
CA ALA A 44 12.78 11.74 -2.64
C ALA A 44 12.60 10.23 -2.90
N LEU A 45 13.40 9.38 -2.26
CA LEU A 45 13.35 7.90 -2.35
C LEU A 45 12.86 7.21 -1.07
N CYS A 46 12.51 7.97 -0.02
CA CYS A 46 12.07 7.45 1.28
C CYS A 46 10.96 8.35 1.82
N PRO A 47 9.72 8.23 1.31
CA PRO A 47 8.63 9.10 1.71
C PRO A 47 8.33 8.99 3.22
N ALA A 48 8.38 7.80 3.80
CA ALA A 48 8.23 7.58 5.24
C ALA A 48 9.20 6.51 5.78
N VAL A 49 9.83 6.79 6.92
CA VAL A 49 10.70 5.88 7.67
C VAL A 49 10.30 5.83 9.14
N GLU A 50 9.81 4.67 9.57
CA GLU A 50 9.49 4.37 10.96
C GLU A 50 10.73 4.01 11.78
N CYS A 51 10.57 4.08 13.10
CA CYS A 51 11.49 3.43 14.01
C CYS A 51 11.38 1.91 13.89
N SER A 52 12.48 1.21 14.11
CA SER A 52 12.58 -0.25 14.02
C SER A 52 13.01 -0.85 15.36
N PRO A 53 13.03 -2.19 15.50
CA PRO A 53 13.61 -2.84 16.68
C PRO A 53 15.07 -2.49 16.96
N LEU A 54 15.79 -1.91 15.98
CA LEU A 54 17.16 -1.41 16.17
C LEU A 54 17.22 -0.04 16.86
N CYS A 55 16.07 0.64 17.04
CA CYS A 55 15.99 1.93 17.71
C CYS A 55 15.88 1.76 19.23
N ARG A 56 16.51 2.66 20.00
CA ARG A 56 16.40 2.70 21.46
C ARG A 56 15.08 3.29 21.99
N CYS A 57 14.31 3.94 21.11
CA CYS A 57 13.01 4.50 21.49
C CYS A 57 11.97 3.40 21.72
N ASP A 58 11.06 3.69 22.65
CA ASP A 58 10.06 2.74 23.13
C ASP A 58 9.09 2.28 22.04
N GLU A 59 8.40 1.16 22.27
CA GLU A 59 7.35 0.63 21.40
C GLU A 59 6.16 1.61 21.24
N THR A 60 5.96 2.47 22.23
CA THR A 60 4.94 3.55 22.21
C THR A 60 5.37 4.76 21.38
N CYS A 61 6.61 4.81 20.89
CA CYS A 61 7.13 5.90 20.06
C CYS A 61 6.15 6.28 18.94
N PRO A 62 5.82 7.58 18.75
CA PRO A 62 4.85 8.01 17.75
C PRO A 62 5.29 7.75 16.29
N ASN A 63 6.57 7.45 16.08
CA ASN A 63 7.14 7.03 14.79
C ASN A 63 7.09 5.51 14.55
N ARG A 64 6.26 4.78 15.32
CA ARG A 64 5.94 3.36 15.14
C ARG A 64 4.43 3.20 14.92
N LYS A 65 3.93 3.38 13.69
CA LYS A 65 2.49 3.34 13.38
C LYS A 65 2.11 2.04 12.66
N VAL A 66 2.69 1.79 11.50
CA VAL A 66 2.42 0.64 10.62
C VAL A 66 2.75 -0.67 11.32
N GLN A 67 3.88 -0.74 12.01
CA GLN A 67 4.32 -1.95 12.71
C GLN A 67 3.37 -2.41 13.82
N ARG A 68 2.43 -1.55 14.26
CA ARG A 68 1.37 -1.93 15.22
C ARG A 68 0.23 -2.71 14.57
N GLY A 69 0.22 -2.84 13.26
CA GLY A 69 -0.80 -3.56 12.50
C GLY A 69 -2.12 -2.81 12.40
N ILE A 70 -3.14 -3.51 11.90
CA ILE A 70 -4.48 -2.93 11.67
C ILE A 70 -5.17 -2.69 13.02
N CYS A 71 -5.49 -1.43 13.32
CA CYS A 71 -6.15 -1.05 14.58
C CYS A 71 -7.65 -0.73 14.46
N PHE A 72 -8.23 -0.86 13.26
CA PHE A 72 -9.65 -0.55 13.00
C PHE A 72 -10.45 -1.80 12.65
N ARG A 73 -11.74 -1.85 13.04
CA ARG A 73 -12.64 -2.92 12.60
C ARG A 73 -13.06 -2.70 11.16
N LEU A 74 -12.41 -3.44 10.27
CA LEU A 74 -12.70 -3.45 8.83
C LEU A 74 -13.62 -4.61 8.48
N GLN A 75 -14.52 -4.39 7.52
CA GLN A 75 -15.40 -5.42 6.99
C GLN A 75 -15.25 -5.52 5.47
N VAL A 76 -14.95 -6.72 4.98
CA VAL A 76 -15.11 -7.06 3.57
C VAL A 76 -16.60 -7.25 3.29
N PHE A 77 -17.13 -6.54 2.29
CA PHE A 77 -18.56 -6.59 1.95
C PHE A 77 -18.75 -6.67 0.43
N LYS A 78 -19.91 -7.18 0.00
CA LYS A 78 -20.28 -7.19 -1.42
C LYS A 78 -20.81 -5.79 -1.79
N THR A 79 -20.15 -5.15 -2.75
CA THR A 79 -20.62 -3.89 -3.33
C THR A 79 -21.68 -4.16 -4.40
N THR A 80 -22.42 -3.12 -4.79
CA THR A 80 -23.45 -3.21 -5.83
C THR A 80 -22.88 -3.56 -7.21
N ALA A 81 -21.69 -3.04 -7.57
CA ALA A 81 -21.19 -3.12 -8.95
C ALA A 81 -19.68 -3.39 -9.10
N LYS A 82 -18.89 -3.29 -8.03
CA LYS A 82 -17.42 -3.42 -8.05
C LYS A 82 -16.91 -4.77 -7.53
N GLY A 83 -17.80 -5.73 -7.30
CA GLY A 83 -17.46 -6.98 -6.63
C GLY A 83 -17.37 -6.79 -5.12
N PHE A 84 -16.30 -7.28 -4.49
CA PHE A 84 -16.07 -7.07 -3.05
C PHE A 84 -15.39 -5.71 -2.80
N GLY A 85 -15.66 -5.13 -1.64
CA GLY A 85 -15.05 -3.89 -1.15
C GLY A 85 -14.68 -4.04 0.32
N VAL A 86 -14.02 -3.03 0.87
CA VAL A 86 -13.78 -2.92 2.32
C VAL A 86 -14.49 -1.67 2.82
N ARG A 87 -15.13 -1.75 3.98
CA ARG A 87 -15.65 -0.58 4.70
C ARG A 87 -15.16 -0.59 6.15
N THR A 88 -15.12 0.57 6.78
CA THR A 88 -14.86 0.67 8.21
C THR A 88 -16.16 0.49 9.01
N LEU A 89 -16.09 -0.07 10.22
CA LEU A 89 -17.22 -0.17 11.16
C LEU A 89 -17.16 0.89 12.27
N GLU A 90 -16.16 1.77 12.22
CA GLU A 90 -15.89 2.81 13.21
C GLU A 90 -15.26 4.05 12.54
N PRO A 91 -15.31 5.24 13.17
CA PRO A 91 -14.72 6.43 12.57
C PRO A 91 -13.19 6.30 12.48
N ILE A 92 -12.63 6.75 11.36
CA ILE A 92 -11.18 6.82 11.13
C ILE A 92 -10.80 8.28 10.94
N ALA A 93 -9.97 8.82 11.83
CA ALA A 93 -9.47 10.19 11.71
C ALA A 93 -8.44 10.31 10.57
N ARG A 94 -8.40 11.47 9.91
CA ARG A 94 -7.38 11.82 8.92
C ARG A 94 -5.97 11.55 9.46
N GLY A 95 -5.11 10.98 8.63
CA GLY A 95 -3.72 10.64 8.92
C GLY A 95 -3.52 9.30 9.63
N SER A 96 -4.60 8.58 9.94
CA SER A 96 -4.52 7.26 10.58
C SER A 96 -4.08 6.19 9.58
N TYR A 97 -3.20 5.28 10.03
CA TYR A 97 -2.86 4.06 9.28
C TYR A 97 -4.05 3.08 9.31
N VAL A 98 -4.48 2.61 8.13
CA VAL A 98 -5.67 1.77 8.01
C VAL A 98 -5.30 0.31 7.79
N CYS A 99 -4.55 0.01 6.73
CA CYS A 99 -4.09 -1.34 6.42
C CYS A 99 -2.98 -1.33 5.36
N PRO A 100 -2.23 -2.44 5.18
CA PRO A 100 -1.27 -2.55 4.10
C PRO A 100 -1.91 -3.12 2.82
N TYR A 101 -1.36 -2.74 1.68
CA TYR A 101 -1.48 -3.49 0.42
C TYR A 101 -0.37 -4.54 0.38
N ALA A 102 -0.56 -5.59 1.19
CA ALA A 102 0.42 -6.66 1.37
C ALA A 102 0.14 -7.85 0.44
N GLY A 103 1.20 -8.45 -0.09
CA GLY A 103 1.12 -9.68 -0.89
C GLY A 103 2.49 -10.29 -1.20
N GLU A 104 2.57 -11.07 -2.26
CA GLU A 104 3.86 -11.55 -2.76
C GLU A 104 4.62 -10.38 -3.39
N ALA A 105 5.84 -10.10 -2.92
CA ALA A 105 6.78 -9.26 -3.63
C ALA A 105 7.41 -10.08 -4.76
N ILE A 106 7.20 -9.66 -6.01
CA ILE A 106 7.58 -10.44 -7.19
C ILE A 106 8.46 -9.65 -8.13
N GLY A 107 9.31 -10.36 -8.88
CA GLY A 107 10.11 -9.77 -9.93
C GLY A 107 9.26 -9.28 -11.10
N LEU A 108 9.74 -8.26 -11.82
CA LEU A 108 9.04 -7.65 -12.95
C LEU A 108 8.68 -8.64 -14.07
N ARG A 109 9.54 -9.65 -14.31
CA ARG A 109 9.24 -10.72 -15.27
C ARG A 109 7.98 -11.50 -14.86
N THR A 110 7.93 -11.92 -13.61
CA THR A 110 6.79 -12.65 -13.05
C THR A 110 5.52 -11.79 -13.04
N ALA A 111 5.64 -10.50 -12.71
CA ALA A 111 4.50 -9.58 -12.78
C ALA A 111 3.91 -9.51 -14.19
N ARG A 112 4.76 -9.35 -15.23
CA ARG A 112 4.33 -9.33 -16.63
C ARG A 112 3.67 -10.64 -17.06
N GLU A 113 4.25 -11.77 -16.69
CA GLU A 113 3.67 -13.10 -16.99
C GLU A 113 2.29 -13.25 -16.35
N ARG A 114 2.14 -12.87 -15.08
CA ARG A 114 0.86 -12.92 -14.37
C ARG A 114 -0.18 -12.03 -15.05
N VAL A 115 0.16 -10.78 -15.38
CA VAL A 115 -0.83 -9.88 -16.01
C VAL A 115 -1.17 -10.30 -17.44
N ARG A 116 -0.22 -10.78 -18.24
CA ARG A 116 -0.50 -11.29 -19.60
C ARG A 116 -1.37 -12.54 -19.59
N GLY A 117 -1.26 -13.35 -18.55
CA GLY A 117 -2.08 -14.54 -18.34
C GLY A 117 -3.44 -14.27 -17.68
N LEU A 118 -3.76 -13.03 -17.31
CA LEU A 118 -5.05 -12.71 -16.68
C LEU A 118 -6.18 -12.79 -17.70
N ASP A 119 -7.26 -13.45 -17.30
CA ASP A 119 -8.52 -13.40 -18.02
C ASP A 119 -9.05 -11.93 -18.05
N PRO A 120 -9.55 -11.42 -19.19
CA PRO A 120 -10.11 -10.08 -19.30
C PRO A 120 -11.28 -9.75 -18.36
N HIS A 121 -11.86 -10.75 -17.68
CA HIS A 121 -12.90 -10.60 -16.67
C HIS A 121 -12.37 -10.66 -15.22
N GLU A 122 -11.17 -11.18 -14.98
CA GLU A 122 -10.55 -11.28 -13.65
C GLU A 122 -9.87 -9.96 -13.23
N PRO A 123 -10.01 -9.50 -11.97
CA PRO A 123 -9.36 -8.28 -11.51
C PRO A 123 -7.83 -8.41 -11.51
N ASN A 124 -7.15 -7.34 -11.94
CA ASN A 124 -5.70 -7.21 -11.79
C ASN A 124 -5.37 -6.63 -10.41
N TYR A 125 -4.55 -7.35 -9.64
CA TYR A 125 -4.10 -6.92 -8.32
C TYR A 125 -2.62 -6.51 -8.28
N VAL A 126 -1.88 -6.65 -9.39
CA VAL A 126 -0.46 -6.32 -9.46
C VAL A 126 -0.28 -4.82 -9.30
N MET A 127 0.58 -4.45 -8.35
CA MET A 127 0.89 -3.06 -8.04
C MET A 127 2.39 -2.83 -8.09
N ALA A 128 2.83 -1.84 -8.86
CA ALA A 128 4.23 -1.44 -8.93
C ALA A 128 4.44 -0.07 -8.26
N LEU A 129 5.34 -0.04 -7.29
CA LEU A 129 5.85 1.20 -6.72
C LEU A 129 7.01 1.72 -7.56
N ARG A 130 6.98 3.02 -7.88
CA ARG A 130 8.06 3.72 -8.56
C ARG A 130 8.68 4.77 -7.65
N GLU A 131 10.00 4.76 -7.54
CA GLU A 131 10.77 5.75 -6.82
C GLU A 131 11.97 6.19 -7.69
N GLY A 132 12.16 7.50 -7.85
CA GLY A 132 13.24 8.03 -8.70
C GLY A 132 13.19 7.55 -10.16
N GLY A 133 11.99 7.28 -10.69
CA GLY A 133 11.80 6.79 -12.06
C GLY A 133 12.08 5.29 -12.25
N ARG A 134 12.38 4.55 -11.19
CA ARG A 134 12.64 3.10 -11.24
C ARG A 134 11.56 2.35 -10.47
N ILE A 135 11.23 1.14 -10.92
CA ILE A 135 10.35 0.23 -10.17
C ILE A 135 11.13 -0.23 -8.94
N ALA A 136 10.66 0.19 -7.76
CA ALA A 136 11.30 -0.12 -6.47
C ALA A 136 10.73 -1.41 -5.85
N LEU A 137 9.46 -1.72 -6.12
CA LEU A 137 8.77 -2.89 -5.60
C LEU A 137 7.60 -3.24 -6.51
N VAL A 138 7.31 -4.54 -6.68
CA VAL A 138 6.06 -5.01 -7.26
C VAL A 138 5.39 -5.98 -6.29
N VAL A 139 4.15 -5.70 -5.91
CA VAL A 139 3.35 -6.54 -5.00
C VAL A 139 2.17 -7.14 -5.75
N ASP A 140 1.96 -8.44 -5.56
CA ASP A 140 0.79 -9.15 -6.07
C ASP A 140 0.08 -9.94 -4.95
N PRO A 141 -1.09 -9.46 -4.48
CA PRO A 141 -1.87 -10.13 -3.45
C PRO A 141 -2.87 -11.18 -3.99
N SER A 142 -2.72 -11.64 -5.24
CA SER A 142 -3.63 -12.59 -5.87
C SER A 142 -3.66 -13.95 -5.15
N ARG A 143 -2.49 -14.47 -4.76
CA ARG A 143 -2.34 -15.80 -4.12
C ARG A 143 -2.15 -15.71 -2.61
N VAL A 144 -1.29 -14.79 -2.18
CA VAL A 144 -0.99 -14.48 -0.78
C VAL A 144 -1.20 -12.99 -0.58
N GLY A 145 -2.10 -12.57 0.31
CA GLY A 145 -2.37 -11.14 0.47
C GLY A 145 -3.15 -10.77 1.74
N GLY A 146 -3.23 -9.48 2.01
CA GLY A 146 -3.98 -8.93 3.14
C GLY A 146 -5.39 -8.44 2.77
N VAL A 147 -6.04 -7.73 3.69
CA VAL A 147 -7.35 -7.07 3.45
C VAL A 147 -7.28 -6.02 2.34
N GLY A 148 -6.12 -5.38 2.14
CA GLY A 148 -5.91 -4.31 1.16
C GLY A 148 -6.23 -4.71 -0.29
N ARG A 149 -6.17 -6.01 -0.63
CA ARG A 149 -6.53 -6.51 -1.98
C ARG A 149 -7.99 -6.26 -2.35
N PHE A 150 -8.88 -6.09 -1.36
CA PHE A 150 -10.30 -5.86 -1.57
C PHE A 150 -10.66 -4.38 -1.63
N LEU A 151 -9.70 -3.46 -1.43
CA LEU A 151 -9.95 -2.04 -1.53
C LEU A 151 -10.19 -1.66 -2.99
N ASN A 152 -11.32 -1.02 -3.26
CA ASN A 152 -11.68 -0.60 -4.61
C ASN A 152 -11.05 0.75 -4.97
N HIS A 153 -11.07 1.03 -6.27
CA HIS A 153 -10.71 2.35 -6.80
C HIS A 153 -11.78 3.41 -6.52
N SER A 154 -11.34 4.63 -6.22
CA SER A 154 -12.13 5.85 -6.42
C SER A 154 -11.27 6.94 -7.05
N CYS A 155 -11.87 7.75 -7.94
CA CYS A 155 -11.22 8.96 -8.48
C CYS A 155 -11.19 10.11 -7.46
N ASP A 156 -12.01 10.02 -6.41
CA ASP A 156 -11.94 10.85 -5.20
C ASP A 156 -11.90 9.92 -3.97
N PRO A 157 -10.73 9.33 -3.66
CA PRO A 157 -10.62 8.31 -2.63
C PRO A 157 -10.52 8.90 -1.23
N ASN A 158 -10.79 8.09 -0.21
CA ASN A 158 -10.60 8.46 1.19
C ASN A 158 -9.29 7.92 1.79
N LEU A 159 -8.56 7.06 1.07
CA LEU A 159 -7.23 6.59 1.42
C LEU A 159 -6.16 7.11 0.46
N GLU A 160 -4.94 7.21 0.96
CA GLU A 160 -3.72 7.41 0.20
C GLU A 160 -2.71 6.32 0.49
N MET A 161 -1.97 5.90 -0.54
CA MET A 161 -0.91 4.92 -0.40
C MET A 161 0.42 5.60 -0.14
N VAL A 162 1.10 5.18 0.92
CA VAL A 162 2.40 5.69 1.35
C VAL A 162 3.36 4.50 1.45
N PRO A 163 4.49 4.50 0.73
CA PRO A 163 5.57 3.55 0.96
C PRO A 163 6.23 3.83 2.31
N VAL A 164 6.15 2.88 3.24
CA VAL A 164 6.72 3.02 4.58
C VAL A 164 7.85 2.03 4.76
N ARG A 165 9.01 2.51 5.19
CA ARG A 165 10.17 1.69 5.55
C ARG A 165 10.35 1.68 7.05
N ALA A 166 10.85 0.59 7.60
CA ALA A 166 11.31 0.55 8.99
C ALA A 166 12.80 0.17 9.00
N GLN A 167 13.11 -1.13 9.14
CA GLN A 167 14.48 -1.63 9.10
C GLN A 167 15.00 -1.92 7.69
N CYS A 168 14.12 -2.06 6.69
CA CYS A 168 14.47 -2.56 5.36
C CYS A 168 14.30 -1.52 4.25
N VAL A 169 15.11 -1.61 3.18
CA VAL A 169 14.97 -0.80 1.97
C VAL A 169 13.71 -1.13 1.17
N VAL A 170 13.18 -2.36 1.27
CA VAL A 170 11.90 -2.72 0.67
C VAL A 170 10.78 -2.11 1.52
N PRO A 171 9.95 -1.22 0.95
CA PRO A 171 8.88 -0.59 1.69
C PRO A 171 7.65 -1.51 1.82
N GLU A 172 6.84 -1.26 2.84
CA GLU A 172 5.46 -1.70 2.89
C GLU A 172 4.56 -0.65 2.24
N LEU A 173 3.63 -1.08 1.38
CA LEU A 173 2.64 -0.20 0.76
C LEU A 173 1.49 0.01 1.74
N CYS A 174 1.46 1.14 2.42
CA CYS A 174 0.56 1.38 3.54
C CYS A 174 -0.54 2.37 3.17
N LEU A 175 -1.79 2.07 3.52
CA LEU A 175 -2.91 2.96 3.26
C LEU A 175 -3.20 3.81 4.49
N PHE A 176 -3.21 5.12 4.31
CA PHE A 176 -3.54 6.10 5.34
C PHE A 176 -4.81 6.86 4.95
N ALA A 177 -5.61 7.26 5.95
CA ALA A 177 -6.79 8.08 5.72
C ALA A 177 -6.39 9.50 5.32
N ARG A 178 -6.83 10.01 4.15
CA ARG A 178 -6.54 11.38 3.72
C ARG A 178 -7.56 12.43 4.18
N ARG A 179 -8.71 11.94 4.67
CA ARG A 179 -9.77 12.70 5.32
C ARG A 179 -10.37 11.85 6.43
N ASP A 180 -11.22 12.44 7.26
CA ASP A 180 -12.03 11.66 8.19
C ASP A 180 -12.97 10.73 7.41
N VAL A 181 -13.13 9.50 7.90
CA VAL A 181 -13.97 8.47 7.30
C VAL A 181 -14.97 7.98 8.35
N GLY A 182 -16.26 8.08 8.03
CA GLY A 182 -17.34 7.66 8.91
C GLY A 182 -17.58 6.13 8.90
N PRO A 183 -18.23 5.60 9.95
CA PRO A 183 -18.68 4.20 9.98
C PRO A 183 -19.54 3.84 8.76
N GLY A 184 -19.27 2.69 8.16
CA GLY A 184 -20.00 2.18 7.00
C GLY A 184 -19.51 2.71 5.65
N GLU A 185 -18.65 3.74 5.62
CA GLU A 185 -18.07 4.24 4.37
C GLU A 185 -17.13 3.20 3.75
N GLU A 186 -17.23 3.04 2.43
CA GLU A 186 -16.30 2.20 1.66
C GLU A 186 -14.92 2.86 1.63
N LEU A 187 -13.89 2.07 1.93
CA LEU A 187 -12.50 2.44 1.87
C LEU A 187 -11.98 2.24 0.45
N THR A 188 -11.43 3.31 -0.12
CA THR A 188 -10.97 3.35 -1.52
C THR A 188 -9.68 4.12 -1.66
N TYR A 189 -8.87 3.78 -2.66
CA TYR A 189 -7.64 4.51 -3.00
C TYR A 189 -7.53 4.73 -4.52
N ASP A 190 -6.65 5.64 -4.94
CA ASP A 190 -6.39 5.85 -6.36
C ASP A 190 -5.43 4.78 -6.88
N TYR A 191 -5.91 3.91 -7.79
CA TYR A 191 -5.11 2.83 -8.37
C TYR A 191 -3.97 3.35 -9.24
N SER A 192 -4.03 4.59 -9.71
CA SER A 192 -2.97 5.13 -10.57
C SER A 192 -1.75 5.63 -9.81
N GLY A 193 -1.85 5.81 -8.49
CA GLY A 193 -0.84 6.52 -7.72
C GLY A 193 -0.56 7.95 -8.22
N GLY A 194 -1.52 8.57 -8.93
CA GLY A 194 -1.36 9.89 -9.55
C GLY A 194 -0.88 9.87 -11.01
N SER A 195 -0.70 8.70 -11.63
CA SER A 195 -0.38 8.58 -13.06
C SER A 195 -1.63 8.69 -13.95
N ASN A 196 -1.47 9.17 -15.18
CA ASN A 196 -2.55 9.26 -16.18
C ASN A 196 -2.67 7.98 -17.00
N GLY A 197 -2.89 6.84 -16.34
CA GLY A 197 -3.18 5.57 -17.02
C GLY A 197 -4.49 5.67 -17.82
N ARG A 198 -4.47 5.22 -19.09
CA ARG A 198 -5.63 5.17 -20.00
C ARG A 198 -5.90 3.73 -20.43
N GLY A 199 -7.15 3.40 -20.77
CA GLY A 199 -7.48 2.13 -21.43
C GLY A 199 -7.83 0.95 -20.50
N GLY A 200 -8.06 1.20 -19.21
CA GLY A 200 -8.59 0.17 -18.31
C GLY A 200 -10.12 0.00 -18.40
N ARG A 201 -10.67 -0.89 -17.57
CA ARG A 201 -12.11 -1.15 -17.47
C ARG A 201 -12.90 0.10 -17.06
N PRO A 202 -14.21 0.19 -17.32
CA PRO A 202 -15.04 1.30 -16.85
C PRO A 202 -14.90 1.53 -15.35
N CYS A 203 -14.70 2.78 -14.94
CA CYS A 203 -14.64 3.15 -13.53
C CYS A 203 -16.07 3.32 -12.97
N LEU A 204 -16.38 2.60 -11.90
CA LEU A 204 -17.69 2.60 -11.26
C LEU A 204 -17.64 3.25 -9.86
N CYS A 205 -16.76 4.24 -9.67
CA CYS A 205 -16.61 4.90 -8.35
C CYS A 205 -17.77 5.83 -7.98
N GLY A 206 -18.54 6.30 -8.98
CA GLY A 206 -19.73 7.14 -8.76
C GLY A 206 -19.44 8.59 -8.35
N THR A 207 -18.18 9.01 -8.29
CA THR A 207 -17.82 10.38 -7.92
C THR A 207 -18.06 11.36 -9.07
N PRO A 208 -18.41 12.64 -8.81
CA PRO A 208 -18.57 13.65 -9.87
C PRO A 208 -17.28 13.92 -10.65
N ALA A 209 -16.11 13.71 -10.03
CA ALA A 209 -14.79 13.87 -10.63
C ALA A 209 -14.27 12.56 -11.28
N CYS A 210 -15.16 11.61 -11.59
CA CYS A 210 -14.78 10.32 -12.16
C CYS A 210 -14.09 10.47 -13.53
N ARG A 211 -12.94 9.81 -13.69
CA ARG A 211 -12.16 9.79 -14.94
C ARG A 211 -12.69 8.80 -15.99
N GLY A 212 -13.80 8.12 -15.71
CA GLY A 212 -14.49 7.20 -16.63
C GLY A 212 -13.86 5.81 -16.76
N GLN A 213 -12.55 5.66 -16.58
CA GLN A 213 -11.84 4.38 -16.67
C GLN A 213 -10.96 4.14 -15.44
N LEU A 214 -10.82 2.86 -15.06
CA LEU A 214 -9.79 2.43 -14.13
C LEU A 214 -8.43 2.66 -14.78
N PRO A 215 -7.44 3.17 -14.02
CA PRO A 215 -6.10 3.36 -14.55
C PRO A 215 -5.44 1.99 -14.79
N LEU A 216 -4.77 1.88 -15.92
CA LEU A 216 -3.94 0.73 -16.27
C LEU A 216 -2.49 1.20 -16.32
N ASP A 217 -1.61 0.60 -15.52
CA ASP A 217 -0.16 0.88 -15.58
C ASP A 217 0.45 0.11 -16.75
N VAL A 218 0.43 0.71 -17.94
CA VAL A 218 0.96 0.14 -19.20
C VAL A 218 2.46 -0.16 -19.14
N ASP A 219 3.21 0.54 -18.30
CA ASP A 219 4.66 0.37 -18.19
C ASP A 219 5.03 -0.89 -17.40
N VAL A 220 4.18 -1.32 -16.45
CA VAL A 220 4.30 -2.67 -15.83
C VAL A 220 4.01 -3.75 -16.87
N LEU A 221 3.06 -3.50 -17.77
CA LEU A 221 2.65 -4.43 -18.83
C LEU A 221 3.70 -4.57 -19.94
N GLY A 222 4.59 -3.58 -20.08
CA GLY A 222 5.60 -3.54 -21.13
C GLY A 222 4.99 -3.44 -22.53
N VAL A 223 3.93 -2.64 -22.66
CA VAL A 223 3.34 -2.18 -23.93
C VAL A 223 3.64 -0.71 -24.14
#